data_AF-A0A3F3IFN1-F1
#
_entry.id   AF-A0A3F3IFN1-F1
#
_cell.length_a   1.000
_cell.length_b   1.000
_cell.length_c   1.000
_cell.angle_alpha   90.00
_cell.angle_beta   90.00
_cell.angle_gamma   90.00
#
_symmetry.space_group_name_H-M   'P 1'
#
loop_
_entity.id
_entity.type
_entity.pdbx_description
1 polymer ?
#
loop_
_entity_poly.entity_id
_entity_poly.type
_entity_poly.pdbx_seq_one_letter_code
_entity_poly.pdbx_strand_id
1 'polypeptide(L)'
;MAWEAQNIANALRERENDLDRIFQFGPLMTTDSSLPPVIVEAIDVTSVSKDQFRTATKVYNIVKQEEFVAVPPTWRDYLFTGLLQAPDIVYPGEDAKPKNSAEKKAWDEAVKKGWADGSQQADQISQENFNRLVRDYTGMLRFSALVKQGMISRTQISSKVNSVSPESSKDTLMIGEKNRSIMKKAEFETNPSKWTPVITKSPEVKNNTYQYGGR
;
A
#
# COMPACT_ATOMS: atom_id res chain seq x y z
N MET A 1 -2.32 5.36 23.46
CA MET A 1 -2.13 5.54 22.01
C MET A 1 -1.09 6.59 21.67
N ALA A 2 -1.33 7.88 21.96
CA ALA A 2 -0.42 8.96 21.52
C ALA A 2 1.06 8.78 21.92
N TRP A 3 1.33 8.25 23.12
CA TRP A 3 2.69 7.94 23.56
C TRP A 3 3.37 6.88 22.70
N GLU A 4 2.69 5.74 22.47
CA GLU A 4 3.22 4.66 21.64
C GLU A 4 3.40 5.13 20.19
N ALA A 5 2.43 5.88 19.65
CA ALA A 5 2.53 6.45 18.31
C ALA A 5 3.75 7.37 18.15
N GLN A 6 4.11 8.16 19.16
CA GLN A 6 5.33 8.96 19.17
C GLN A 6 6.60 8.10 19.24
N ASN A 7 6.61 7.04 20.05
CA ASN A 7 7.74 6.10 20.10
C ASN A 7 7.97 5.46 18.72
N ILE A 8 6.90 4.94 18.10
CA ILE A 8 6.94 4.36 16.75
C ILE A 8 7.45 5.41 15.74
N ALA A 9 6.90 6.62 15.77
CA ALA A 9 7.31 7.68 14.84
C ALA A 9 8.78 8.07 15.00
N ASN A 10 9.30 8.12 16.22
CA ASN A 10 10.72 8.37 16.47
C ASN A 10 11.59 7.22 15.95
N ALA A 11 11.20 5.97 16.20
CA ALA A 11 11.90 4.80 15.66
C ALA A 11 11.91 4.78 14.11
N LEU A 12 10.84 5.27 13.48
CA LEU A 12 10.78 5.42 12.01
C LEU A 12 11.71 6.53 11.51
N ARG A 13 11.78 7.66 12.21
CA ARG A 13 12.71 8.77 11.88
C ARG A 13 14.18 8.36 12.02
N GLU A 14 14.52 7.55 13.01
CA GLU A 14 15.89 7.01 13.15
C GLU A 14 16.30 6.16 11.93
N ARG A 15 15.33 5.56 11.23
CA ARG A 15 15.53 4.71 10.04
C ARG A 15 15.16 5.40 8.73
N GLU A 16 14.98 6.72 8.75
CA GLU A 16 14.53 7.53 7.62
C GLU A 16 15.38 7.32 6.35
N ASN A 17 16.70 7.32 6.50
CA ASN A 17 17.63 7.12 5.38
C ASN A 17 17.48 5.74 4.71
N ASP A 18 17.25 4.68 5.50
CA ASP A 18 17.03 3.35 4.96
C ASP A 18 15.68 3.25 4.26
N LEU A 19 14.64 3.84 4.84
CA LEU A 19 13.30 3.87 4.25
C LEU A 19 13.26 4.67 2.95
N ASP A 20 13.95 5.81 2.88
CA ASP A 20 14.09 6.62 1.66
C ASP A 20 14.85 5.88 0.55
N ARG A 21 15.83 5.05 0.92
CA ARG A 21 16.59 4.23 -0.03
C ARG A 21 15.79 3.03 -0.55
N ILE A 22 15.03 2.37 0.32
CA ILE A 22 14.27 1.16 -0.03
C ILE A 22 13.01 1.53 -0.81
N PHE A 23 12.25 2.53 -0.36
CA PHE A 23 10.94 2.88 -0.91
C PHE A 23 10.99 4.08 -1.84
N GLN A 24 11.64 3.90 -2.99
CA GLN A 24 11.75 4.94 -4.01
C GLN A 24 10.59 4.85 -5.02
N PHE A 25 9.57 5.70 -4.84
CA PHE A 25 8.41 5.75 -5.73
C PHE A 25 8.66 6.54 -7.01
N GLY A 26 9.56 7.52 -6.99
CA GLY A 26 9.86 8.39 -8.13
C GLY A 26 10.20 7.62 -9.41
N PRO A 27 11.15 6.67 -9.40
CA PRO A 27 11.48 5.86 -10.57
C PRO A 27 10.35 4.93 -11.07
N LEU A 28 9.33 4.69 -10.24
CA LEU A 28 8.19 3.84 -10.60
C LEU A 28 7.07 4.64 -11.27
N MET A 29 7.11 5.97 -11.19
CA MET A 29 6.14 6.82 -11.87
C MET A 29 6.29 6.71 -13.38
N THR A 30 5.16 6.82 -14.07
CA THR A 30 5.17 6.95 -15.52
C THR A 30 5.72 8.33 -15.91
N THR A 31 6.24 8.45 -17.15
CA THR A 31 6.71 9.72 -17.72
C THR A 31 5.67 10.83 -17.64
N ASP A 32 4.38 10.46 -17.56
CA ASP A 32 3.24 11.36 -17.54
C ASP A 32 2.79 11.78 -16.14
N SER A 33 3.61 11.54 -15.12
CA SER A 33 3.35 11.89 -13.72
C SER A 33 2.15 11.15 -13.12
N SER A 34 1.90 9.90 -13.55
CA SER A 34 0.89 9.03 -12.95
C SER A 34 1.54 7.92 -12.12
N LEU A 35 0.87 7.53 -11.03
CA LEU A 35 1.22 6.30 -10.33
C LEU A 35 0.74 5.09 -11.14
N PRO A 36 1.57 4.05 -11.28
CA PRO A 36 1.13 2.81 -11.89
C PRO A 36 0.11 2.09 -10.99
N PRO A 37 -0.69 1.18 -11.56
CA PRO A 37 -1.59 0.36 -10.77
C PRO A 37 -0.81 -0.59 -9.84
N VAL A 38 -1.44 -0.94 -8.73
CA VAL A 38 -0.91 -1.89 -7.75
C VAL A 38 -1.44 -3.28 -8.06
N ILE A 39 -0.54 -4.21 -8.33
CA ILE A 39 -0.88 -5.61 -8.61
C ILE A 39 -0.46 -6.52 -7.47
N VAL A 40 -1.39 -7.29 -6.93
CA VAL A 40 -1.09 -8.37 -5.98
C VAL A 40 -1.03 -9.72 -6.71
N GLU A 41 -0.21 -10.63 -6.20
CA GLU A 41 -0.05 -11.99 -6.69
C GLU A 41 -0.47 -12.96 -5.59
N ALA A 42 -1.28 -13.95 -5.95
CA ALA A 42 -1.55 -15.12 -5.13
C ALA A 42 -0.95 -16.34 -5.84
N ILE A 43 -0.24 -17.18 -5.08
CA ILE A 43 0.42 -18.40 -5.56
C ILE A 43 -0.38 -19.60 -5.02
N ASP A 44 -0.49 -20.66 -5.83
CA ASP A 44 -1.14 -21.93 -5.46
C ASP A 44 -2.58 -21.77 -4.96
N VAL A 45 -3.38 -21.01 -5.71
CA VAL A 45 -4.79 -20.79 -5.39
C VAL A 45 -5.59 -22.03 -5.76
N THR A 46 -6.30 -22.57 -4.78
CA THR A 46 -7.24 -23.67 -4.97
C THR A 46 -8.66 -23.20 -4.69
N SER A 47 -9.56 -23.44 -5.63
CA SER A 47 -10.99 -23.17 -5.50
C SER A 47 -11.75 -24.49 -5.63
N VAL A 48 -12.55 -24.80 -4.61
CA VAL A 48 -13.36 -26.01 -4.55
C VAL A 48 -14.82 -25.61 -4.59
N SER A 49 -15.53 -26.09 -5.60
CA SER A 49 -16.98 -26.04 -5.74
C SER A 49 -17.56 -27.45 -5.61
N LYS A 50 -18.88 -27.56 -5.40
CA LYS A 50 -19.58 -28.84 -5.14
C LYS A 50 -19.21 -29.96 -6.14
N ASP A 51 -19.00 -29.60 -7.41
CA ASP A 51 -18.68 -30.54 -8.49
C ASP A 51 -17.37 -30.21 -9.24
N GLN A 52 -16.54 -29.27 -8.76
CA GLN A 52 -15.32 -28.86 -9.48
C GLN A 52 -14.16 -28.47 -8.56
N PHE A 53 -12.96 -28.97 -8.87
CA PHE A 53 -11.69 -28.55 -8.28
C PHE A 53 -10.90 -27.72 -9.31
N ARG A 54 -10.54 -26.48 -8.97
CA ARG A 54 -9.74 -25.60 -9.84
C ARG A 54 -8.49 -25.16 -9.08
N THR A 55 -7.32 -25.41 -9.66
CA THR A 55 -6.03 -24.93 -9.14
C THR A 55 -5.43 -23.95 -10.13
N ALA A 56 -4.91 -22.84 -9.62
CA ALA A 56 -4.14 -21.88 -10.38
C ALA A 56 -2.78 -21.68 -9.70
N THR A 57 -1.69 -21.91 -10.43
CA THR A 57 -0.33 -21.69 -9.90
C THR A 57 -0.10 -20.23 -9.54
N LYS A 58 -0.66 -19.29 -10.30
CA LYS A 58 -0.54 -17.85 -10.07
C LYS A 58 -1.82 -17.11 -10.45
N VAL A 59 -2.22 -16.16 -9.61
CA VAL A 59 -3.34 -15.24 -9.87
C VAL A 59 -2.86 -13.82 -9.63
N TYR A 60 -3.05 -12.95 -10.62
CA TYR A 60 -2.75 -11.52 -10.52
C TYR A 60 -4.04 -10.73 -10.40
N ASN A 61 -4.10 -9.79 -9.45
CA ASN A 61 -5.24 -8.90 -9.25
C ASN A 61 -4.78 -7.45 -9.16
N ILE A 62 -5.48 -6.54 -9.84
CA ILE A 62 -5.27 -5.09 -9.68
C ILE A 62 -6.07 -4.64 -8.45
N VAL A 63 -5.39 -4.27 -7.37
CA VAL A 63 -6.04 -3.80 -6.13
C VAL A 63 -6.20 -2.30 -6.06
N LYS A 64 -5.34 -1.55 -6.77
CA LYS A 64 -5.45 -0.11 -6.94
C LYS A 64 -5.16 0.24 -8.39
N GLN A 65 -6.06 1.01 -9.01
CA GLN A 65 -5.90 1.51 -10.36
C GLN A 65 -4.91 2.68 -10.40
N GLU A 66 -4.40 3.00 -11.59
CA GLU A 66 -3.58 4.20 -11.81
C GLU A 66 -4.30 5.48 -11.39
N GLU A 67 -3.49 6.43 -10.93
CA GLU A 67 -3.96 7.70 -10.41
C GLU A 67 -2.97 8.80 -10.77
N PHE A 68 -3.47 9.96 -11.19
CA PHE A 68 -2.63 11.15 -11.36
C PHE A 68 -2.30 11.72 -10.00
N VAL A 69 -1.01 11.95 -9.76
CA VAL A 69 -0.55 12.58 -8.53
C VAL A 69 0.34 13.76 -8.87
N ALA A 70 0.17 14.86 -8.14
CA ALA A 70 1.02 16.03 -8.30
C ALA A 70 2.44 15.78 -7.75
N VAL A 71 2.53 15.04 -6.65
CA VAL A 71 3.77 14.68 -5.97
C VAL A 71 3.79 13.17 -5.75
N PRO A 72 4.90 12.47 -6.05
CA PRO A 72 5.04 11.06 -5.71
C PRO A 72 4.83 10.85 -4.21
N PRO A 73 4.08 9.81 -3.80
CA PRO A 73 3.98 9.47 -2.40
C PRO A 73 5.33 8.99 -1.88
N THR A 74 5.52 9.13 -0.59
CA THR A 74 6.69 8.68 0.16
C THR A 74 6.27 7.67 1.22
N TRP A 75 7.21 6.94 1.82
CA TRP A 75 6.87 6.04 2.93
C TRP A 75 6.22 6.77 4.11
N ARG A 76 6.50 8.08 4.28
CA ARG A 76 5.91 8.91 5.35
C ARG A 76 4.40 9.03 5.18
N ASP A 77 3.95 9.15 3.93
CA ASP A 77 2.52 9.23 3.59
C ASP A 77 1.76 7.95 3.90
N TYR A 78 2.46 6.81 4.04
CA TYR A 78 1.86 5.54 4.45
C TYR A 78 1.97 5.31 5.95
N LEU A 79 3.17 5.47 6.52
CA LEU A 79 3.45 5.04 7.89
C LEU A 79 2.85 5.99 8.94
N PHE A 80 2.70 7.28 8.62
CA PHE A 80 2.12 8.24 9.56
C PHE A 80 0.60 8.39 9.46
N THR A 81 -0.04 7.82 8.44
CA THR A 81 -1.51 7.90 8.28
C THR A 81 -2.21 7.29 9.50
N GLY A 82 -3.05 8.06 10.19
CA GLY A 82 -3.82 7.56 11.34
C GLY A 82 -2.98 7.31 12.61
N LEU A 83 -1.65 7.33 12.52
CA LEU A 83 -0.75 7.09 13.67
C LEU A 83 -0.48 8.39 14.43
N LEU A 84 -0.12 9.47 13.71
CA LEU A 84 0.23 10.77 14.31
C LEU A 84 -0.95 11.73 14.45
N GLN A 85 -2.18 11.23 14.46
CA GLN A 85 -3.33 12.10 14.77
C GLN A 85 -3.20 12.55 16.23
N ALA A 86 -3.05 13.86 16.44
CA ALA A 86 -3.12 14.43 17.78
C ALA A 86 -4.53 14.12 18.31
N PRO A 87 -4.69 13.29 19.35
CA PRO A 87 -6.00 13.15 19.95
C PRO A 87 -6.41 14.51 20.49
N ASP A 88 -7.64 14.94 20.22
CA ASP A 88 -8.24 16.01 21.00
C ASP A 88 -8.19 15.56 22.46
N ILE A 89 -7.34 16.20 23.26
CA ILE A 89 -7.19 15.88 24.67
C ILE A 89 -8.45 16.39 25.38
N VAL A 90 -9.48 15.56 25.39
CA VAL A 90 -10.66 15.77 26.22
C VAL A 90 -10.26 15.41 27.64
N TYR A 91 -9.94 16.41 28.44
CA TYR A 91 -9.74 16.20 29.86
C TYR A 91 -11.05 15.69 30.46
N PRO A 92 -11.04 14.59 31.24
CA PRO A 92 -12.22 14.14 31.95
C PRO A 92 -12.70 15.30 32.85
N GLY A 93 -14.00 15.63 32.76
CA GLY A 93 -14.61 16.67 33.58
C GLY A 93 -14.43 16.38 35.07
N GLU A 94 -14.62 17.39 35.91
CA GLU A 94 -14.48 17.29 37.37
C GLU A 94 -15.28 16.11 37.98
N ASP A 95 -16.41 15.74 37.36
CA ASP A 95 -17.28 14.63 37.77
C ASP A 95 -16.67 13.24 37.59
N ALA A 96 -15.68 13.09 36.72
CA ALA A 96 -14.99 11.83 36.46
C ALA A 96 -13.77 11.61 37.37
N LYS A 97 -13.50 12.54 38.31
CA LYS A 97 -12.46 12.36 39.33
C LYS A 97 -12.97 11.40 40.41
N PRO A 98 -12.21 10.35 40.78
CA PRO A 98 -12.61 9.43 41.82
C PRO A 98 -12.71 10.13 43.18
N LYS A 99 -13.82 9.92 43.90
CA LYS A 99 -14.13 10.57 45.19
C LYS A 99 -13.84 9.65 46.39
N ASN A 100 -13.81 8.33 46.18
CA ASN A 100 -13.50 7.34 47.22
C ASN A 100 -12.36 6.37 46.82
N SER A 101 -11.87 5.57 47.79
CA SER A 101 -10.74 4.66 47.57
C SER A 101 -11.05 3.49 46.63
N ALA A 102 -12.30 3.03 46.58
CA ALA A 102 -12.74 1.97 45.66
C ALA A 102 -12.82 2.47 44.21
N GLU A 103 -13.37 3.67 44.01
CA GLU A 103 -13.40 4.38 42.73
C GLU A 103 -11.99 4.69 42.24
N LYS A 104 -11.08 5.09 43.14
CA LYS A 104 -9.68 5.33 42.77
C LYS A 104 -9.02 4.06 42.23
N LYS A 105 -9.25 2.92 42.87
CA LYS A 105 -8.70 1.63 42.39
C LYS A 105 -9.27 1.25 41.02
N ALA A 106 -10.60 1.36 40.86
CA ALA A 106 -11.25 1.08 39.57
C ALA A 106 -10.79 2.03 38.46
N TRP A 107 -10.58 3.31 38.80
CA TRP A 107 -10.04 4.32 37.89
C TRP A 107 -8.59 4.01 37.49
N ASP A 108 -7.73 3.69 38.45
CA ASP A 108 -6.33 3.31 38.18
C ASP A 108 -6.25 2.06 37.28
N GLU A 109 -7.10 1.06 37.52
CA GLU A 109 -7.20 -0.14 36.67
C GLU A 109 -7.71 0.19 35.27
N ALA A 110 -8.75 1.01 35.15
CA ALA A 110 -9.30 1.43 33.86
C ALA A 110 -8.31 2.27 33.05
N VAL A 111 -7.55 3.17 33.69
CA VAL A 111 -6.51 3.98 33.05
C VAL A 111 -5.36 3.09 32.56
N LYS A 112 -4.89 2.15 33.39
CA LYS A 112 -3.85 1.19 32.96
C LYS A 112 -4.31 0.34 31.78
N LYS A 113 -5.56 -0.13 31.80
CA LYS A 113 -6.15 -0.88 30.69
C LYS A 113 -6.25 -0.04 29.42
N GLY A 114 -6.81 1.17 29.51
CA GLY A 114 -6.93 2.08 28.37
C GLY A 114 -5.57 2.49 27.79
N TRP A 115 -4.53 2.57 28.62
CA TRP A 115 -3.17 2.78 28.15
C TRP A 115 -2.63 1.59 27.35
N ALA A 116 -2.79 0.37 27.88
CA ALA A 116 -2.38 -0.86 27.21
C ALA A 116 -3.13 -1.07 25.89
N ASP A 117 -4.46 -0.94 25.92
CA ASP A 117 -5.31 -1.04 24.72
C ASP A 117 -4.90 -0.01 23.66
N GLY A 118 -4.61 1.23 24.09
CA GLY A 118 -4.15 2.27 23.19
C GLY A 118 -2.73 2.06 22.64
N SER A 119 -1.84 1.37 23.35
CA SER A 119 -0.52 0.98 22.85
C SER A 119 -0.67 -0.11 21.79
N GLN A 120 -1.43 -1.16 22.09
CA GLN A 120 -1.76 -2.22 21.13
C GLN A 120 -2.41 -1.68 19.84
N GLN A 121 -3.31 -0.70 19.97
CA GLN A 121 -3.96 -0.09 18.82
C GLN A 121 -2.95 0.66 17.93
N ALA A 122 -1.97 1.35 18.52
CA ALA A 122 -0.93 2.04 17.76
C ALA A 122 -0.04 1.03 16.99
N ASP A 123 0.31 -0.10 17.63
CA ASP A 123 1.06 -1.18 16.99
C ASP A 123 0.30 -1.78 15.80
N GLN A 124 -1.00 -2.04 15.97
CA GLN A 124 -1.86 -2.55 14.89
C GLN A 124 -1.91 -1.59 13.70
N ILE A 125 -2.14 -0.29 13.96
CA ILE A 125 -2.14 0.74 12.91
C ILE A 125 -0.79 0.78 12.19
N SER A 126 0.31 0.73 12.93
CA SER A 126 1.67 0.72 12.36
C SER A 126 1.89 -0.48 11.44
N GLN A 127 1.50 -1.68 11.91
CA GLN A 127 1.62 -2.91 11.12
C GLN A 127 0.77 -2.87 9.85
N GLU A 128 -0.47 -2.39 9.95
CA GLU A 128 -1.36 -2.24 8.80
C GLU A 128 -0.82 -1.24 7.77
N ASN A 129 -0.32 -0.10 8.25
CA ASN A 129 0.31 0.91 7.41
C ASN A 129 1.55 0.36 6.70
N PHE A 130 2.40 -0.39 7.40
CA PHE A 130 3.56 -1.05 6.82
C PHE A 130 3.16 -2.09 5.77
N ASN A 131 2.15 -2.92 6.07
CA ASN A 131 1.63 -3.89 5.11
C ASN A 131 1.08 -3.21 3.84
N ARG A 132 0.38 -2.07 3.99
CA ARG A 132 -0.09 -1.26 2.88
C ARG A 132 1.07 -0.72 2.04
N LEU A 133 2.09 -0.15 2.70
CA LEU A 133 3.30 0.37 2.04
C LEU A 133 3.98 -0.71 1.20
N VAL A 134 4.27 -1.88 1.81
CA VAL A 134 4.95 -2.98 1.13
C VAL A 134 4.11 -3.53 -0.02
N ARG A 135 2.81 -3.74 0.19
CA ARG A 135 1.88 -4.21 -0.85
C ARG A 135 1.87 -3.26 -2.05
N ASP A 136 1.72 -1.97 -1.80
CA ASP A 136 1.57 -0.97 -2.86
C ASP A 136 2.89 -0.80 -3.62
N TYR A 137 4.02 -0.69 -2.92
CA TYR A 137 5.35 -0.59 -3.54
C TYR A 137 5.70 -1.82 -4.39
N THR A 138 5.57 -3.03 -3.81
CA THR A 138 5.86 -4.27 -4.53
C THR A 138 4.88 -4.51 -5.67
N GLY A 139 3.62 -4.09 -5.53
CA GLY A 139 2.63 -4.22 -6.58
C GLY A 139 2.89 -3.30 -7.77
N MET A 140 3.40 -2.08 -7.54
CA MET A 140 3.86 -1.19 -8.61
C MET A 140 5.10 -1.72 -9.33
N LEU A 141 6.06 -2.31 -8.59
CA LEU A 141 7.20 -3.00 -9.19
C LEU A 141 6.75 -4.18 -10.06
N ARG A 142 5.79 -4.96 -9.56
CA ARG A 142 5.20 -6.09 -10.30
C ARG A 142 4.51 -5.63 -11.58
N PHE A 143 3.82 -4.51 -11.57
CA PHE A 143 3.27 -3.91 -12.79
C PHE A 143 4.35 -3.67 -13.85
N SER A 144 5.46 -3.04 -13.48
CA SER A 144 6.58 -2.81 -14.41
C SER A 144 7.13 -4.12 -14.99
N ALA A 145 7.22 -5.18 -14.18
CA ALA A 145 7.63 -6.50 -14.64
C ALA A 145 6.62 -7.13 -15.61
N LEU A 146 5.33 -7.08 -15.30
CA LEU A 146 4.26 -7.65 -16.13
C LEU A 146 4.10 -6.90 -17.46
N VAL A 147 4.32 -5.58 -17.47
CA VAL A 147 4.35 -4.78 -18.70
C VAL A 147 5.49 -5.25 -19.61
N LYS A 148 6.68 -5.50 -19.06
CA LYS A 148 7.81 -6.03 -19.84
C LYS A 148 7.55 -7.43 -20.39
N GLN A 149 6.75 -8.23 -19.67
CA GLN A 149 6.34 -9.56 -20.09
C GLN A 149 5.15 -9.54 -21.07
N GLY A 150 4.55 -8.38 -21.36
CA GLY A 150 3.36 -8.29 -22.21
C GLY A 150 2.07 -8.85 -21.59
N MET A 151 2.07 -9.10 -20.27
CA MET A 151 0.93 -9.67 -19.54
C MET A 151 -0.08 -8.62 -19.09
N ILE A 152 0.31 -7.34 -19.09
CA ILE A 152 -0.58 -6.22 -18.80
C ILE A 152 -0.30 -5.09 -19.77
N SER A 153 -1.37 -4.46 -20.24
CA SER A 153 -1.28 -3.27 -21.09
C SER A 153 -0.85 -2.05 -20.27
N ARG A 154 -0.14 -1.12 -20.92
CA ARG A 154 0.23 0.16 -20.30
C ARG A 154 -0.97 1.09 -20.30
N THR A 155 -1.11 1.87 -19.24
CA THR A 155 -2.03 3.01 -19.20
C THR A 155 -1.74 3.95 -20.37
N GLN A 156 -2.78 4.33 -21.10
CA GLN A 156 -2.68 5.31 -22.18
C GLN A 156 -3.18 6.66 -21.68
N ILE A 157 -2.32 7.67 -21.74
CA ILE A 157 -2.61 9.03 -21.30
C ILE A 157 -2.64 9.94 -22.53
N SER A 158 -3.65 10.79 -22.62
CA SER A 158 -3.70 11.90 -23.58
C SER A 158 -3.24 13.18 -22.89
N SER A 159 -2.42 13.97 -23.60
CA SER A 159 -1.96 15.28 -23.14
C SER A 159 -2.33 16.33 -24.18
N LYS A 160 -3.12 17.32 -23.76
CA LYS A 160 -3.50 18.47 -24.59
C LYS A 160 -2.89 19.73 -23.98
N VAL A 161 -2.19 20.52 -24.79
CA VAL A 161 -1.65 21.82 -24.41
C VAL A 161 -2.48 22.89 -25.11
N ASN A 162 -3.08 23.80 -24.35
CA ASN A 162 -3.79 24.95 -24.83
C ASN A 162 -2.92 26.20 -24.60
N SER A 163 -2.55 26.92 -25.66
CA SER A 163 -1.83 28.19 -25.51
C SER A 163 -2.65 29.22 -24.74
N VAL A 164 -3.97 29.21 -24.90
CA VAL A 164 -4.94 29.95 -24.07
C VAL A 164 -6.02 28.96 -23.64
N SER A 165 -6.29 28.85 -22.34
CA SER A 165 -7.30 27.92 -21.82
C SER A 165 -8.71 28.29 -22.33
N PRO A 166 -9.55 27.30 -22.68
CA PRO A 166 -10.97 27.52 -22.99
C PRO A 166 -11.76 28.16 -21.83
N GLU A 167 -11.28 28.04 -20.60
CA GLU A 167 -11.89 28.65 -19.40
C GLU A 167 -11.41 30.10 -19.16
N SER A 168 -10.52 30.61 -20.02
CA SER A 168 -10.09 32.01 -19.93
C SER A 168 -11.27 32.95 -20.18
N SER A 169 -11.42 33.94 -19.31
CA SER A 169 -12.42 35.00 -19.42
C SER A 169 -11.74 36.36 -19.58
N LYS A 170 -12.53 37.43 -19.68
CA LYS A 170 -11.99 38.81 -19.72
C LYS A 170 -11.27 39.20 -18.43
N ASP A 171 -11.62 38.56 -17.30
CA ASP A 171 -11.05 38.85 -15.98
C ASP A 171 -9.97 37.85 -15.57
N THR A 172 -9.81 36.73 -16.29
CA THR A 172 -8.80 35.70 -15.99
C THR A 172 -8.30 35.06 -17.27
N LEU A 173 -7.05 35.37 -17.63
CA LEU A 173 -6.38 34.77 -18.78
C LEU A 173 -5.45 33.64 -18.30
N MET A 174 -5.73 32.41 -18.73
CA MET A 174 -4.86 31.27 -18.46
C MET A 174 -4.09 30.91 -19.73
N ILE A 175 -2.77 31.01 -19.68
CA ILE A 175 -1.87 30.76 -20.82
C ILE A 175 -1.06 29.50 -20.57
N GLY A 176 -0.92 28.66 -21.59
CA GLY A 176 -0.08 27.45 -21.52
C GLY A 176 -0.66 26.34 -20.64
N GLU A 177 -1.99 26.24 -20.55
CA GLU A 177 -2.68 25.18 -19.82
C GLU A 177 -2.35 23.80 -20.43
N LYS A 178 -1.94 22.85 -19.60
CA LYS A 178 -1.69 21.46 -20.00
C LYS A 178 -2.67 20.53 -19.29
N ASN A 179 -3.64 20.01 -20.03
CA ASN A 179 -4.62 19.06 -19.51
C ASN A 179 -4.24 17.63 -19.90
N ARG A 180 -4.23 16.73 -18.91
CA ARG A 180 -3.94 15.31 -19.10
C ARG A 180 -5.12 14.47 -18.65
N SER A 181 -5.43 13.42 -19.41
CA SER A 181 -6.50 12.49 -19.08
C SER A 181 -6.07 11.04 -19.34
N ILE A 182 -6.50 10.11 -18.47
CA ILE A 182 -6.33 8.67 -18.69
C ILE A 182 -7.35 8.27 -19.76
N MET A 183 -6.87 7.90 -20.94
CA MET A 183 -7.71 7.44 -22.06
C MET A 183 -8.06 5.98 -21.92
N LYS A 184 -7.08 5.15 -21.55
CA LYS A 184 -7.27 3.71 -21.35
C LYS A 184 -6.52 3.26 -20.11
N LYS A 185 -7.21 2.52 -19.26
CA LYS A 185 -6.62 1.96 -18.05
C LYS A 185 -5.77 0.72 -18.34
N ALA A 186 -4.86 0.40 -17.42
CA ALA A 186 -4.10 -0.83 -17.45
C ALA A 186 -5.02 -2.03 -17.24
N GLU A 187 -4.98 -2.96 -18.19
CA GLU A 187 -5.79 -4.18 -18.20
C GLU A 187 -4.90 -5.38 -18.51
N PHE A 188 -5.18 -6.52 -17.86
CA PHE A 188 -4.46 -7.77 -18.13
C PHE A 188 -4.72 -8.24 -19.56
N GLU A 189 -3.66 -8.69 -20.22
CA GLU A 189 -3.75 -9.34 -21.52
C GLU A 189 -4.10 -10.80 -21.29
N THR A 190 -5.28 -11.23 -21.73
CA THR A 190 -5.75 -12.61 -21.53
C THR A 190 -5.24 -13.57 -22.59
N ASN A 191 -4.66 -13.07 -23.69
CA ASN A 191 -4.08 -13.89 -24.75
C ASN A 191 -2.61 -14.26 -24.44
N PRO A 192 -2.29 -15.53 -24.14
CA PRO A 192 -0.93 -15.94 -23.77
C PRO A 192 0.09 -15.80 -24.91
N SER A 193 -0.35 -15.80 -26.18
CA SER A 193 0.54 -15.69 -27.34
C SER A 193 1.24 -14.33 -27.44
N LYS A 194 0.74 -13.32 -26.72
CA LYS A 194 1.38 -12.00 -26.62
C LYS A 194 2.35 -11.90 -25.45
N TRP A 195 2.39 -12.90 -24.59
CA TRP A 195 3.25 -12.90 -23.42
C TRP A 195 4.66 -13.34 -23.78
N THR A 196 5.63 -12.71 -23.14
CA THR A 196 7.04 -13.10 -23.24
C THR A 196 7.40 -13.95 -22.03
N PRO A 197 7.74 -15.24 -22.21
CA PRO A 197 8.02 -16.13 -21.09
C PRO A 197 9.33 -15.73 -20.39
N VAL A 198 9.30 -15.68 -19.06
CA VAL A 198 10.52 -15.56 -18.26
C VAL A 198 11.06 -16.95 -18.00
N ILE A 199 12.15 -17.31 -18.68
CA ILE A 199 12.86 -18.57 -18.42
C ILE A 199 13.58 -18.42 -17.08
N THR A 200 12.97 -18.94 -16.02
CA THR A 200 13.62 -19.12 -14.73
C THR A 200 14.05 -20.58 -14.63
N LYS A 201 15.34 -20.83 -14.37
CA LYS A 201 15.80 -22.19 -14.05
C LYS A 201 15.08 -22.61 -12.76
N SER A 202 14.27 -23.66 -12.82
CA SER A 202 13.66 -24.23 -11.62
C SER A 202 14.76 -24.58 -10.61
N PRO A 203 14.58 -24.28 -9.32
CA PRO A 203 15.51 -24.76 -8.30
C PRO A 203 15.54 -26.29 -8.36
N GLU A 204 16.75 -26.86 -8.39
CA GLU A 204 16.95 -28.30 -8.39
C GLU A 204 16.23 -28.91 -7.18
N VAL A 205 15.20 -29.71 -7.44
CA VAL A 205 14.57 -30.53 -6.42
C VAL A 205 15.58 -31.60 -6.02
N LYS A 206 16.30 -31.38 -4.92
CA LYS A 206 17.07 -32.45 -4.27
C LYS A 206 16.05 -33.47 -3.76
N ASN A 207 15.92 -34.58 -4.49
CA ASN A 207 15.16 -35.74 -4.05
C ASN A 207 15.79 -36.29 -2.77
N ASN A 208 15.29 -35.88 -1.60
CA ASN A 208 15.63 -36.55 -0.36
C ASN A 208 14.88 -37.89 -0.34
N THR A 209 15.59 -38.95 -0.69
CA THR A 209 15.15 -40.33 -0.53
C THR A 209 14.98 -40.60 0.97
N TYR A 210 13.74 -40.66 1.45
CA TYR A 210 13.46 -41.14 2.80
C TYR A 210 13.80 -42.64 2.87
N GLN A 211 14.91 -42.98 3.53
CA GLN A 211 15.17 -44.37 3.90
C GLN A 211 14.26 -44.74 5.08
N TYR A 212 13.29 -45.61 4.82
CA TYR A 212 12.60 -46.32 5.87
C TYR A 212 13.58 -47.30 6.53
N GLY A 213 13.99 -46.98 7.76
CA GLY A 213 14.75 -47.90 8.60
C GLY A 213 13.88 -49.12 8.95
N GLY A 214 14.23 -50.26 8.35
CA GLY A 214 13.70 -51.55 8.76
C GLY A 214 14.18 -51.89 10.17
N ARG A 215 13.26 -52.34 11.01
CA ARG A 215 13.56 -53.03 12.27
C ARG A 215 13.86 -54.49 12.00
#